data_AF-A0A395W378-F1
#
_entry.id   AF-A0A395W378-F1
#
_cell.length_a   1.000
_cell.length_b   1.000
_cell.length_c   1.000
_cell.angle_alpha   90.00
_cell.angle_beta   90.00
_cell.angle_gamma   90.00
#
_symmetry.space_group_name_H-M   'P 1'
#
loop_
_entity.id
_entity.type
_entity.pdbx_description
1 polymer ?
#
loop_
_entity_poly.entity_id
_entity_poly.type
_entity_poly.pdbx_seq_one_letter_code
_entity_poly.pdbx_strand_id
1 'polypeptide(L)'
;MKNVVEVKNVVKSFKDKIVLNHVSFSMKPGEIVGFVGQNGAGKSTLMKCMCNLINMDEGTISICEEDVVKQREKALSYVSCMIEGPGLFENMTGKENLELMATLNHASKEKLHEMMEFTQIGSQLKTKAVS
;
A
#
# COMPACT_ATOMS: atom_id res chain seq x y z
N MET A 1 11.44 15.24 -15.46
CA MET A 1 11.03 13.90 -15.00
C MET A 1 9.66 14.03 -14.34
N LYS A 2 8.73 13.14 -14.67
CA LYS A 2 7.34 13.21 -14.17
C LYS A 2 7.24 12.52 -12.81
N ASN A 3 6.43 13.07 -11.89
CA ASN A 3 6.24 12.50 -10.56
C ASN A 3 5.43 11.19 -10.67
N VAL A 4 5.79 10.17 -9.88
CA VAL A 4 5.06 8.89 -9.80
C VAL A 4 3.94 8.94 -8.77
N VAL A 5 4.04 9.84 -7.79
CA VAL A 5 2.98 10.14 -6.82
C VAL A 5 2.86 11.65 -6.72
N GLU A 6 1.63 12.14 -6.73
CA GLU A 6 1.32 13.54 -6.46
C GLU A 6 0.14 13.64 -5.50
N VAL A 7 0.34 14.31 -4.37
CA VAL A 7 -0.66 14.58 -3.34
C VAL A 7 -0.82 16.09 -3.25
N LYS A 8 -2.04 16.58 -3.44
CA LYS A 8 -2.34 18.01 -3.52
C LYS A 8 -3.48 18.38 -2.57
N ASN A 9 -3.14 19.20 -1.57
CA ASN A 9 -4.04 19.83 -0.61
C ASN A 9 -5.03 18.84 0.02
N VAL A 10 -4.56 17.64 0.35
CA VAL A 10 -5.42 16.59 0.89
C VAL A 10 -5.89 16.96 2.29
N VAL A 11 -7.21 16.98 2.47
CA VAL A 11 -7.88 17.15 3.76
C VAL A 11 -8.62 15.86 4.10
N LYS A 12 -8.51 15.46 5.36
CA LYS A 12 -9.34 14.39 5.92
C LYS A 12 -9.72 14.67 7.35
N SER A 13 -11.00 14.59 7.64
CA SER A 13 -11.60 14.70 8.94
C SER A 13 -12.37 13.42 9.31
N PHE A 14 -12.49 13.19 10.61
CA PHE A 14 -13.42 12.21 11.17
C PHE A 14 -14.26 12.92 12.21
N LYS A 15 -15.57 13.03 11.95
CA LYS A 15 -16.48 13.90 12.72
C LYS A 15 -15.88 15.32 12.77
N ASP A 16 -15.69 15.87 13.96
CA ASP A 16 -15.21 17.25 14.14
C ASP A 16 -13.68 17.37 14.20
N LYS A 17 -12.94 16.27 13.97
CA LYS A 17 -11.47 16.26 14.06
C LYS A 17 -10.82 16.16 12.69
N ILE A 18 -10.09 17.20 12.31
CA ILE A 18 -9.21 17.20 11.14
C ILE A 18 -7.96 16.35 11.45
N VAL A 19 -7.71 15.32 10.64
CA VAL A 19 -6.57 14.39 10.74
C VAL A 19 -5.52 14.66 9.68
N LEU A 20 -5.93 15.00 8.45
CA LEU A 20 -5.05 15.53 7.41
C LEU A 20 -5.50 16.95 7.09
N ASN A 21 -4.58 17.90 7.10
CA ASN A 21 -4.86 19.31 6.87
C ASN A 21 -3.99 19.85 5.73
N HIS A 22 -4.57 19.98 4.55
CA HIS A 22 -3.92 20.51 3.34
C HIS A 22 -2.55 19.87 3.04
N VAL A 23 -2.47 18.54 3.15
CA VAL A 23 -1.22 17.81 2.91
C VAL A 23 -0.88 17.84 1.42
N SER A 24 0.33 18.28 1.09
CA SER A 24 0.84 18.35 -0.29
C SER A 24 2.28 17.85 -0.36
N PHE A 25 2.55 16.91 -1.26
CA PHE A 25 3.90 16.45 -1.59
C PHE A 25 3.90 15.71 -2.92
N SER A 26 5.09 15.49 -3.48
CA SER A 26 5.27 14.68 -4.69
C SER A 26 6.45 13.73 -4.52
N MET A 27 6.43 12.63 -5.25
CA MET A 27 7.48 11.62 -5.26
C MET A 27 7.93 11.34 -6.68
N LYS A 28 9.24 11.32 -6.92
CA LYS A 28 9.85 10.97 -8.21
C LYS A 28 10.10 9.46 -8.31
N PRO A 29 10.27 8.92 -9.53
CA PRO A 29 10.66 7.52 -9.70
C PRO A 29 11.92 7.18 -8.90
N GLY A 30 11.89 6.08 -8.15
CA GLY A 30 13.02 5.60 -7.35
C GLY A 30 13.24 6.30 -6.00
N GLU A 31 12.43 7.30 -5.65
CA GLU A 31 12.51 7.92 -4.33
C GLU A 31 11.90 7.03 -3.24
N ILE A 32 12.57 7.01 -2.09
CA ILE A 32 12.07 6.38 -0.85
C ILE A 32 11.63 7.50 0.08
N VAL A 33 10.36 7.49 0.50
CA VAL A 33 9.78 8.50 1.38
C VAL A 33 9.36 7.87 2.70
N GLY A 34 9.75 8.50 3.81
CA GLY A 34 9.31 8.14 5.15
C GLY A 34 8.46 9.23 5.78
N PHE A 35 7.27 8.88 6.27
CA PHE A 35 6.44 9.78 7.09
C PHE A 35 6.81 9.63 8.56
N VAL A 36 7.29 10.71 9.19
CA VAL A 36 7.70 10.73 10.60
C VAL A 36 6.76 11.63 11.39
N GLY A 37 6.31 11.16 12.54
CA GLY A 37 5.42 11.90 13.43
C GLY A 37 4.86 11.02 14.55
N GLN A 38 4.28 11.64 15.58
CA GLN A 38 3.69 10.92 16.71
C GLN A 38 2.52 10.00 16.29
N ASN A 39 2.14 9.07 17.17
CA ASN A 39 0.93 8.28 16.97
C ASN A 39 -0.29 9.20 16.87
N GLY A 40 -1.16 8.93 15.89
CA GLY A 40 -2.33 9.78 15.62
C GLY A 40 -2.05 11.02 14.75
N ALA A 41 -0.81 11.27 14.29
CA ALA A 41 -0.48 12.37 13.38
C ALA A 41 -1.05 12.22 11.95
N GLY A 42 -1.84 11.19 11.66
CA GLY A 42 -2.47 10.98 10.35
C GLY A 42 -1.65 10.19 9.33
N LYS A 43 -0.47 9.66 9.69
CA LYS A 43 0.39 8.87 8.77
C LYS A 43 -0.35 7.71 8.09
N SER A 44 -0.93 6.81 8.88
CA SER A 44 -1.70 5.68 8.34
C SER A 44 -2.97 6.16 7.61
N THR A 45 -3.58 7.27 8.04
CA THR A 45 -4.72 7.88 7.34
C THR A 45 -4.34 8.34 5.94
N LEU A 46 -3.20 9.01 5.79
CA LEU A 46 -2.67 9.43 4.49
C LEU A 46 -2.39 8.23 3.59
N MET A 47 -1.72 7.19 4.11
CA MET A 47 -1.47 5.94 3.36
C MET A 47 -2.78 5.29 2.91
N LYS A 48 -3.80 5.24 3.78
CA LYS A 48 -5.13 4.71 3.44
C LYS A 48 -5.83 5.56 2.38
N CYS A 49 -5.70 6.89 2.42
CA CYS A 49 -6.23 7.77 1.37
C CYS A 49 -5.53 7.56 0.03
N MET A 50 -4.20 7.43 0.03
CA MET A 50 -3.42 7.14 -1.19
C MET A 50 -3.82 5.82 -1.84
N CYS A 51 -4.13 4.80 -1.05
CA CYS A 51 -4.61 3.50 -1.53
C CYS A 51 -6.13 3.48 -1.77
N ASN A 52 -6.79 4.63 -1.69
CA ASN A 52 -8.25 4.79 -1.79
C ASN A 52 -9.05 3.83 -0.87
N LEU A 53 -8.49 3.47 0.30
CA LEU A 53 -9.16 2.67 1.33
C LEU A 53 -10.07 3.54 2.21
N ILE A 54 -9.81 4.83 2.27
CA ILE A 54 -10.64 5.84 2.93
C ILE A 54 -10.75 7.06 2.00
N ASN A 55 -11.96 7.59 1.86
CA ASN A 55 -12.19 8.80 1.06
C ASN A 55 -11.57 10.03 1.73
N MET A 56 -10.92 10.87 0.92
CA MET A 56 -10.51 12.23 1.31
C MET A 56 -11.75 13.14 1.31
N ASP A 57 -11.71 14.22 2.08
CA ASP A 57 -12.79 15.22 2.07
C ASP A 57 -12.51 16.29 1.00
N GLU A 58 -11.23 16.67 0.83
CA GLU A 58 -10.76 17.60 -0.20
C GLU A 58 -9.39 17.18 -0.75
N GLY A 59 -9.02 17.81 -1.87
CA GLY A 59 -7.73 17.60 -2.52
C GLY A 59 -7.74 16.46 -3.55
N THR A 60 -6.56 16.17 -4.11
CA THR A 60 -6.37 15.10 -5.09
C THR A 60 -5.12 14.29 -4.79
N ILE A 61 -5.18 13.00 -5.17
CA ILE A 61 -4.03 12.12 -5.18
C ILE A 61 -3.98 11.45 -6.56
N SER A 62 -2.81 11.47 -7.19
CA SER A 62 -2.56 10.72 -8.41
C SER A 62 -1.33 9.82 -8.26
N ILE A 63 -1.40 8.65 -8.90
CA ILE A 63 -0.34 7.64 -8.93
C ILE A 63 -0.11 7.28 -10.39
N CYS A 64 1.11 7.45 -10.87
CA CYS A 64 1.46 7.32 -12.29
C CYS A 64 0.51 8.13 -13.18
N GLU A 65 0.16 9.36 -12.76
CA GLU A 65 -0.77 10.30 -13.44
C GLU A 65 -2.26 9.93 -13.37
N GLU A 66 -2.58 8.80 -12.76
CA GLU A 66 -3.94 8.32 -12.60
C GLU A 66 -4.51 8.79 -11.27
N ASP A 67 -5.63 9.51 -11.31
CA ASP A 67 -6.34 9.96 -10.11
C ASP A 67 -6.92 8.76 -9.34
N VAL A 68 -6.62 8.65 -8.04
CA VAL A 68 -6.99 7.48 -7.23
C VAL A 68 -8.50 7.34 -6.98
N VAL A 69 -9.28 8.40 -7.23
CA VAL A 69 -10.74 8.41 -7.10
C VAL A 69 -11.39 8.18 -8.47
N LYS A 70 -11.01 8.97 -9.48
CA LYS A 70 -11.64 8.95 -10.81
C LYS A 70 -11.19 7.78 -11.67
N GLN A 71 -9.94 7.35 -11.50
CA GLN A 71 -9.28 6.32 -12.30
C GLN A 71 -8.74 5.21 -11.38
N ARG A 72 -9.53 4.87 -10.36
CA ARG A 72 -9.15 3.99 -9.24
C ARG A 72 -8.47 2.69 -9.69
N GLU A 73 -9.08 1.92 -10.58
CA GLU A 73 -8.52 0.63 -11.01
C GLU A 73 -7.14 0.78 -11.65
N LYS A 74 -6.99 1.78 -12.53
CA LYS A 74 -5.73 2.06 -13.21
C LYS A 74 -4.68 2.58 -12.23
N ALA A 75 -5.03 3.53 -11.37
CA ALA A 75 -4.13 4.06 -10.34
C ALA A 75 -3.64 2.97 -9.37
N LEU A 76 -4.56 2.13 -8.88
CA LEU A 76 -4.23 1.07 -7.92
C LEU A 76 -3.49 -0.11 -8.58
N SER A 77 -3.57 -0.30 -9.90
CA SER A 77 -2.77 -1.32 -10.59
C SER A 77 -1.26 -1.10 -10.47
N TYR A 78 -0.83 0.13 -10.16
CA TYR A 78 0.57 0.49 -9.92
C TYR A 78 1.01 0.35 -8.46
N VAL A 79 0.09 -0.01 -7.55
CA VAL A 79 0.31 0.05 -6.11
C VAL A 79 0.17 -1.33 -5.50
N SER A 80 1.14 -1.70 -4.68
CA SER A 80 0.98 -2.69 -3.63
C SER A 80 1.11 -1.99 -2.28
N CYS A 81 0.28 -2.36 -1.31
CA CYS A 81 0.33 -1.74 0.02
C CYS A 81 0.23 -2.79 1.12
N MET A 82 0.94 -2.52 2.21
CA MET A 82 0.84 -3.25 3.47
C MET A 82 0.65 -2.20 4.56
N ILE A 83 -0.56 -2.10 5.10
CA ILE A 83 -0.92 -1.10 6.10
C ILE A 83 -1.34 -1.85 7.36
N GLU A 84 -0.73 -1.49 8.49
CA GLU A 84 -0.98 -2.04 9.84
C GLU A 84 -0.54 -3.50 10.06
N GLY A 85 -0.59 -4.37 9.05
CA GLY A 85 -0.11 -5.74 9.15
C GLY A 85 0.01 -6.45 7.79
N PRO A 86 0.59 -7.66 7.77
CA PRO A 86 0.95 -8.35 6.53
C PRO A 86 -0.22 -9.01 5.78
N GLY A 87 -1.46 -8.89 6.29
CA GLY A 87 -2.66 -9.42 5.62
C GLY A 87 -2.62 -10.93 5.33
N LEU A 88 -1.87 -11.70 6.14
CA LEU A 88 -1.70 -13.13 5.94
C LEU A 88 -2.94 -13.92 6.36
N PHE A 89 -3.19 -15.01 5.65
CA PHE A 89 -4.16 -16.01 6.04
C PHE A 89 -3.56 -16.92 7.10
N GLU A 90 -4.02 -16.74 8.35
CA GLU A 90 -3.43 -17.36 9.55
C GLU A 90 -3.44 -18.90 9.51
N ASN A 91 -4.45 -19.48 8.87
CA ASN A 91 -4.61 -20.92 8.74
C ASN A 91 -3.74 -21.55 7.63
N MET A 92 -3.07 -20.71 6.84
CA MET A 92 -2.19 -21.11 5.74
C MET A 92 -0.72 -21.02 6.16
N THR A 93 0.09 -21.91 5.61
CA THR A 93 1.54 -21.88 5.68
C THR A 93 2.11 -20.67 4.94
N GLY A 94 3.38 -20.32 5.18
CA GLY A 94 4.06 -19.28 4.41
C GLY A 94 4.05 -19.55 2.91
N LYS A 95 4.21 -20.82 2.50
CA LYS A 95 4.14 -21.25 1.10
C LYS A 95 2.76 -21.01 0.49
N GLU A 96 1.70 -21.42 1.20
CA GLU A 96 0.32 -21.27 0.74
C GLU A 96 -0.09 -19.79 0.63
N ASN A 97 0.37 -18.94 1.55
CA ASN A 97 0.17 -17.49 1.46
C ASN A 97 0.84 -16.90 0.20
N LEU A 98 2.08 -17.30 -0.09
CA LEU A 98 2.79 -16.85 -1.29
C LEU A 98 2.12 -17.36 -2.58
N GLU A 99 1.68 -18.62 -2.60
CA GLU A 99 0.95 -19.21 -3.73
C GLU A 99 -0.38 -18.49 -4.00
N LEU A 100 -1.11 -18.16 -2.94
CA LEU A 100 -2.35 -17.39 -3.04
C LEU A 100 -2.09 -15.98 -3.62
N MET A 101 -1.09 -15.27 -3.09
CA MET A 101 -0.74 -13.94 -3.58
C MET A 101 -0.24 -13.98 -5.03
N ALA A 102 0.55 -14.99 -5.41
CA ALA A 102 0.97 -15.17 -6.79
C ALA A 102 -0.23 -15.39 -7.73
N THR A 103 -1.21 -16.19 -7.30
CA THR A 103 -2.44 -16.43 -8.06
C THR A 103 -3.24 -15.14 -8.26
N LEU A 104 -3.45 -14.37 -7.19
CA LEU A 104 -4.20 -13.10 -7.24
C LEU A 104 -3.53 -12.03 -8.12
N ASN A 105 -2.19 -12.04 -8.17
CA ASN A 105 -1.42 -11.09 -8.98
C ASN A 105 -1.07 -11.63 -10.37
N HIS A 106 -1.62 -12.78 -10.78
CA HIS A 106 -1.30 -13.45 -12.04
C HIS A 106 0.21 -13.65 -12.24
N ALA A 107 0.95 -13.90 -11.16
CA ALA A 107 2.39 -14.12 -11.20
C ALA A 107 2.71 -15.55 -11.67
N SER A 108 3.82 -15.68 -12.40
CA SER A 108 4.28 -16.98 -12.89
C SER A 108 4.87 -17.85 -11.76
N LYS A 109 4.98 -19.16 -12.00
CA LYS A 109 5.62 -20.07 -11.05
C LYS A 109 7.08 -19.71 -10.81
N GLU A 110 7.77 -19.26 -11.86
CA GLU A 110 9.16 -18.80 -11.78
C GLU A 110 9.28 -17.61 -10.82
N LYS A 111 8.35 -16.64 -10.91
CA LYS A 111 8.33 -15.48 -10.02
C LYS A 111 8.02 -15.87 -8.56
N LEU A 112 7.14 -16.85 -8.36
CA LEU A 112 6.85 -17.39 -7.04
C LEU A 112 8.10 -18.04 -6.42
N HIS A 113 8.83 -18.86 -7.19
CA HIS A 113 10.08 -19.47 -6.74
C HIS A 113 11.15 -18.41 -6.43
N GLU A 114 11.32 -17.42 -7.30
CA GLU A 114 12.21 -16.27 -7.06
C GLU A 114 11.86 -15.56 -5.75
N MET A 115 10.57 -15.35 -5.46
CA MET A 115 10.13 -14.70 -4.22
C MET A 115 10.39 -15.57 -2.98
N MET A 116 10.20 -16.88 -3.06
CA MET A 116 10.54 -17.80 -1.96
C MET A 116 12.04 -17.77 -1.63
N GLU A 117 12.90 -17.68 -2.64
CA GLU A 117 14.35 -17.54 -2.45
C GLU A 117 14.74 -16.16 -1.92
N PHE A 118 14.17 -15.09 -2.51
CA PHE A 118 14.45 -13.71 -2.14
C PHE A 118 14.10 -13.40 -0.68
N THR A 119 12.94 -13.89 -0.22
CA THR A 119 12.45 -13.60 1.14
C THR A 119 13.23 -14.30 2.24
N GLN A 120 13.99 -15.36 1.93
CA GLN A 120 14.80 -16.14 2.88
C GLN A 120 14.03 -16.64 4.11
N ILE A 121 12.71 -16.79 4.00
CA ILE A 121 11.85 -17.24 5.11
C ILE A 121 11.92 -18.75 5.39
N GLY A 122 12.85 -19.48 4.77
CA GLY A 122 13.30 -20.81 5.16
C GLY A 122 12.20 -21.78 5.64
N SER A 123 12.31 -22.23 6.90
CA SER A 123 11.36 -23.17 7.52
C SER A 123 9.95 -22.60 7.69
N GLN A 124 9.79 -21.28 7.74
CA GLN A 124 8.49 -20.62 7.91
C GLN A 124 7.60 -20.82 6.68
N LEU A 125 8.15 -21.21 5.51
CA LEU A 125 7.36 -21.67 4.36
C LEU A 125 6.44 -22.85 4.72
N LYS A 126 6.82 -23.68 5.69
CA LYS A 126 6.06 -24.88 6.10
C LYS A 126 5.24 -24.66 7.36
N THR A 127 5.32 -23.48 7.97
CA THR A 127 4.66 -23.16 9.25
C THR A 127 3.49 -22.22 8.98
N LYS A 128 2.40 -22.38 9.73
CA LYS A 128 1.25 -21.48 9.67
C LYS A 128 1.63 -20.07 10.14
N ALA A 129 1.00 -19.04 9.60
CA ALA A 129 1.35 -17.64 9.89
C ALA A 129 1.08 -17.25 11.36
N VAL A 130 0.23 -17.97 12.07
CA VAL A 130 0.03 -17.84 13.52
C VAL A 130 0.17 -19.24 14.13
N SER A 131 1.38 -19.55 14.59
CA SER A 131 1.70 -20.73 15.41
C SER A 131 2.48 -20.30 16.62
#